data_AF-A0A526YSQ2-F1
#
_entry.id   AF-A0A526YSQ2-F1
#
_cell.length_a   1.000
_cell.length_b   1.000
_cell.length_c   1.000
_cell.angle_alpha   90.00
_cell.angle_beta   90.00
_cell.angle_gamma   90.00
#
_symmetry.space_group_name_H-M   'P 1'
#
loop_
_entity.id
_entity.type
_entity.pdbx_description
1 polymer ?
#
loop_
_entity_poly.entity_id
_entity_poly.type
_entity_poly.pdbx_seq_one_letter_code
_entity_poly.pdbx_strand_id
1 'polypeptide(L)'
;MHKDSGSEGESQTGRVPPAQQRPDVPDGGRRRFLGAAGGVAAITVAGLPPLAVVGGSTRAHAGEESSGDAHLAFRKHASAVRSATADADFAVAIAPHPVNGDEQKYANLIGSDTRGLPHDERGEVDRAAFDATLKAYASGDPADFEAIPLGGKRKQLNPIGSLAVNLTGCVGPQFTIPPAPTLDSATRASEAVELYWQSLLRDVPLSELTNDTKNKDVLAAVDELNKLTAFSGPRKDRGITPETLFRGTALYVDAADPSGQTGRYVTPPGTLVGPYISQFLLKDAPYGSQLIPARIRTAAAGTDFHTFYDEWLAIQNGIPPAKSTSFDPTPRYIATGRDLAEYVHNNPAAFWSAALLLGVGPDKANAEFGGFGIPFSKSNPYLKSKTQTGGYSTFGLPYA
;
A
#
# COMPACT_ATOMS: atom_id res chain seq x y z
N MET A 1 31.92 -47.44 42.46
CA MET A 1 33.01 -47.22 43.44
C MET A 1 33.28 -45.71 43.54
N HIS A 2 33.90 -45.21 44.61
CA HIS A 2 33.84 -43.79 44.98
C HIS A 2 35.00 -42.92 44.43
N LYS A 3 34.65 -41.65 44.17
CA LYS A 3 35.36 -40.38 44.46
C LYS A 3 36.74 -40.04 43.88
N ASP A 4 36.76 -38.85 43.26
CA ASP A 4 37.57 -37.65 43.55
C ASP A 4 39.11 -37.63 43.54
N SER A 5 39.62 -36.59 42.85
CA SER A 5 40.68 -35.63 43.25
C SER A 5 42.09 -35.67 42.58
N GLY A 6 42.45 -34.52 41.97
CA GLY A 6 43.81 -33.98 41.70
C GLY A 6 44.71 -34.67 40.64
N SER A 7 45.69 -34.00 40.01
CA SER A 7 45.95 -32.56 39.79
C SER A 7 47.20 -32.40 38.87
N GLU A 8 47.17 -31.46 37.90
CA GLU A 8 48.33 -31.00 37.08
C GLU A 8 48.97 -32.08 36.17
N GLY A 9 49.64 -31.82 35.03
CA GLY A 9 49.92 -30.62 34.21
C GLY A 9 50.99 -31.01 33.15
N GLU A 10 51.13 -30.45 31.94
CA GLU A 10 50.46 -29.38 31.20
C GLU A 10 49.77 -29.96 29.90
N SER A 11 49.79 -29.48 28.62
CA SER A 11 50.42 -28.35 27.89
C SER A 11 49.75 -28.04 26.52
N GLN A 12 50.28 -27.02 25.82
CA GLN A 12 50.08 -26.60 24.41
C GLN A 12 48.79 -25.85 23.99
N THR A 13 48.96 -24.51 23.98
CA THR A 13 48.50 -23.56 22.93
C THR A 13 46.99 -23.41 22.66
N GLY A 14 46.39 -22.38 23.24
CA GLY A 14 45.15 -21.77 22.72
C GLY A 14 45.42 -20.85 21.52
N ARG A 15 44.36 -20.55 20.73
CA ARG A 15 44.38 -19.52 19.68
C ARG A 15 43.45 -18.36 20.03
N VAL A 16 44.01 -17.15 20.08
CA VAL A 16 43.28 -15.89 20.17
C VAL A 16 42.85 -15.45 18.76
N PRO A 17 41.63 -14.94 18.54
CA PRO A 17 41.24 -14.37 17.25
C PRO A 17 42.02 -13.08 16.96
N PRO A 18 42.50 -12.85 15.71
CA PRO A 18 43.39 -11.73 15.41
C PRO A 18 42.66 -10.38 15.44
N ALA A 19 43.34 -9.36 15.96
CA ALA A 19 42.85 -7.97 15.95
C ALA A 19 42.84 -7.37 14.54
N GLN A 20 41.85 -6.51 14.25
CA GLN A 20 41.77 -5.78 13.00
C GLN A 20 42.86 -4.71 12.92
N GLN A 21 43.86 -4.92 12.07
CA GLN A 21 44.82 -3.88 11.69
C GLN A 21 44.17 -2.88 10.72
N ARG A 22 44.34 -1.58 10.98
CA ARG A 22 43.97 -0.53 10.03
C ARG A 22 45.06 -0.44 8.94
N PRO A 23 44.73 -0.47 7.64
CA PRO A 23 45.68 -0.14 6.60
C PRO A 23 46.00 1.37 6.61
N ASP A 24 47.27 1.72 6.38
CA ASP A 24 47.67 3.10 6.12
C ASP A 24 47.08 3.64 4.80
N VAL A 25 46.94 4.97 4.71
CA VAL A 25 46.44 5.67 3.51
C VAL A 25 47.62 6.20 2.69
N PRO A 26 47.85 5.72 1.45
CA PRO A 26 48.81 6.33 0.53
C PRO A 26 48.22 7.58 -0.12
N ASP A 27 49.01 8.66 -0.19
CA ASP A 27 48.65 9.91 -0.86
C ASP A 27 48.99 9.87 -2.38
N GLY A 28 48.27 10.69 -3.16
CA GLY A 28 48.63 11.08 -4.54
C GLY A 28 48.28 10.09 -5.67
N GLY A 29 47.44 10.51 -6.63
CA GLY A 29 47.19 9.68 -7.82
C GLY A 29 46.10 10.11 -8.81
N ARG A 30 46.17 11.33 -9.36
CA ARG A 30 45.20 11.79 -10.39
C ARG A 30 45.21 10.92 -11.66
N ARG A 31 44.25 10.01 -11.82
CA ARG A 31 44.04 9.26 -13.08
C ARG A 31 43.04 9.99 -13.99
N ARG A 32 43.56 10.73 -14.97
CA ARG A 32 42.77 11.18 -16.13
C ARG A 32 42.27 9.95 -16.90
N PHE A 33 41.02 9.97 -17.34
CA PHE A 33 40.55 9.13 -18.44
C PHE A 33 40.45 9.99 -19.71
N LEU A 34 40.97 9.48 -20.83
CA LEU A 34 40.90 10.08 -22.16
C LEU A 34 40.65 8.96 -23.18
N GLY A 35 39.79 9.23 -24.16
CA GLY A 35 39.26 8.25 -25.12
C GLY A 35 37.82 8.62 -25.49
N ALA A 36 37.43 9.26 -26.59
CA ALA A 36 38.04 9.67 -27.88
C ALA A 36 37.35 8.99 -29.08
N ALA A 37 36.61 9.81 -29.85
CA ALA A 37 36.21 9.67 -31.26
C ALA A 37 35.16 8.61 -31.70
N GLY A 38 34.34 9.02 -32.69
CA GLY A 38 33.33 8.21 -33.39
C GLY A 38 31.89 8.66 -33.09
N GLY A 39 31.07 9.15 -34.03
CA GLY A 39 31.27 9.43 -35.46
C GLY A 39 30.38 10.58 -35.95
N VAL A 40 30.42 10.90 -37.26
CA VAL A 40 29.86 12.15 -37.82
C VAL A 40 28.46 11.99 -38.41
N ALA A 41 27.60 13.00 -38.20
CA ALA A 41 26.51 13.35 -39.10
C ALA A 41 26.49 14.88 -39.30
N ALA A 42 26.74 15.34 -40.54
CA ALA A 42 26.77 16.76 -40.87
C ALA A 42 25.47 17.18 -41.58
N ILE A 43 24.83 18.25 -41.11
CA ILE A 43 23.69 18.89 -41.79
C ILE A 43 24.08 20.33 -42.09
N THR A 44 24.25 20.64 -43.37
CA THR A 44 24.55 21.99 -43.85
C THR A 44 23.28 22.82 -43.94
N VAL A 45 23.11 23.79 -43.03
CA VAL A 45 22.12 24.87 -43.16
C VAL A 45 22.85 26.15 -43.51
N ALA A 46 22.68 26.63 -44.73
CA ALA A 46 23.20 27.92 -45.17
C ALA A 46 22.24 29.05 -44.77
N GLY A 47 22.77 30.20 -44.33
CA GLY A 47 21.97 31.44 -44.18
C GLY A 47 21.78 31.98 -42.76
N LEU A 48 22.87 32.14 -41.99
CA LEU A 48 22.92 33.09 -40.87
C LEU A 48 24.24 33.88 -40.92
N PRO A 49 24.28 35.15 -40.46
CA PRO A 49 25.47 36.00 -40.54
C PRO A 49 26.57 35.54 -39.57
N PRO A 50 27.86 35.84 -39.86
CA PRO A 50 28.97 35.44 -39.00
C PRO A 50 28.94 36.23 -37.68
N LEU A 51 28.64 35.53 -36.58
CA LEU A 51 28.94 36.02 -35.24
C LEU A 51 30.47 36.15 -35.09
N ALA A 52 30.93 37.36 -34.77
CA ALA A 52 32.36 37.64 -34.69
C ALA A 52 33.04 36.82 -33.59
N VAL A 53 34.10 36.10 -33.94
CA VAL A 53 34.96 35.42 -32.97
C VAL A 53 35.76 36.48 -32.21
N VAL A 54 35.22 36.92 -31.07
CA VAL A 54 35.97 37.70 -30.09
C VAL A 54 37.05 36.78 -29.52
N GLY A 55 38.29 36.97 -29.99
CA GLY A 55 39.48 36.24 -29.55
C GLY A 55 39.91 36.61 -28.13
N GLY A 56 39.05 36.33 -27.16
CA GLY A 56 39.34 36.44 -25.73
C GLY A 56 39.32 35.06 -25.10
N SER A 57 40.48 34.43 -24.94
CA SER A 57 40.63 33.13 -24.29
C SER A 57 40.58 33.24 -22.76
N THR A 58 39.52 33.86 -22.25
CA THR A 58 39.07 33.63 -20.87
C THR A 58 38.73 32.15 -20.74
N ARG A 59 39.70 31.36 -20.28
CA ARG A 59 39.36 30.15 -19.54
C ARG A 59 38.42 30.59 -18.43
N ALA A 60 37.16 30.18 -18.52
CA ALA A 60 36.28 30.14 -17.37
C ALA A 60 36.88 29.13 -16.39
N HIS A 61 37.85 29.59 -15.60
CA HIS A 61 38.10 29.00 -14.31
C HIS A 61 36.77 29.07 -13.57
N ALA A 62 36.14 27.92 -13.35
CA ALA A 62 35.11 27.79 -12.35
C ALA A 62 35.79 28.04 -11.00
N GLY A 63 35.91 29.32 -10.63
CA GLY A 63 36.44 29.73 -9.34
C GLY A 63 35.51 29.21 -8.26
N GLU A 64 36.06 28.59 -7.23
CA GLU A 64 35.32 28.16 -6.05
C GLU A 64 35.06 29.39 -5.14
N GLU A 65 34.46 30.44 -5.71
CA GLU A 65 34.03 31.64 -4.99
C GLU A 65 32.85 31.28 -4.07
N SER A 66 33.20 30.98 -2.82
CA SER A 66 32.29 30.68 -1.70
C SER A 66 31.06 29.83 -2.04
N SER A 67 31.31 28.60 -2.51
CA SER A 67 30.29 27.53 -2.43
C SER A 67 29.73 27.38 -1.01
N GLY A 68 30.55 27.67 0.02
CA GLY A 68 30.17 27.71 1.42
C GLY A 68 28.96 28.60 1.73
N ASP A 69 28.91 29.83 1.20
CA ASP A 69 27.79 30.76 1.45
C ASP A 69 26.51 30.32 0.74
N ALA A 70 26.60 29.85 -0.51
CA ALA A 70 25.46 29.31 -1.25
C ALA A 70 24.89 28.04 -0.58
N HIS A 71 25.77 27.12 -0.15
CA HIS A 71 25.37 25.93 0.60
C HIS A 71 24.87 26.24 2.02
N LEU A 72 25.32 27.33 2.65
CA LEU A 72 24.78 27.81 3.92
C LEU A 72 23.39 28.43 3.74
N ALA A 73 23.19 29.25 2.71
CA ALA A 73 21.88 29.81 2.36
C ALA A 73 20.86 28.71 2.05
N PHE A 74 21.23 27.72 1.23
CA PHE A 74 20.36 26.58 0.92
C PHE A 74 20.01 25.75 2.16
N ARG A 75 20.98 25.46 3.05
CA ARG A 75 20.71 24.76 4.32
C ARG A 75 19.81 25.56 5.27
N LYS A 76 20.00 26.88 5.37
CA LYS A 76 19.11 27.77 6.14
C LYS A 76 17.68 27.75 5.58
N HIS A 77 17.53 27.84 4.27
CA HIS A 77 16.22 27.76 3.62
C HIS A 77 15.55 26.39 3.82
N ALA A 78 16.26 25.30 3.62
CA ALA A 78 15.75 23.94 3.86
C ALA A 78 15.36 23.72 5.34
N SER A 79 16.08 24.32 6.29
CA SER A 79 15.69 24.31 7.71
C SER A 79 14.40 25.10 7.94
N ALA A 80 14.31 26.32 7.41
CA ALA A 80 13.13 27.18 7.58
C ALA A 80 11.87 26.57 6.96
N VAL A 81 11.98 25.95 5.78
CA VAL A 81 10.86 25.21 5.15
C VAL A 81 10.44 24.02 6.00
N ARG A 82 11.38 23.21 6.50
CA ARG A 82 11.06 22.05 7.34
C ARG A 82 10.41 22.44 8.66
N SER A 83 10.89 23.49 9.33
CA SER A 83 10.25 24.03 10.53
C SER A 83 8.83 24.52 10.21
N ALA A 84 8.65 25.36 9.18
CA ALA A 84 7.33 25.86 8.81
C ALA A 84 6.34 24.75 8.38
N THR A 85 6.82 23.66 7.77
CA THR A 85 6.00 22.47 7.50
C THR A 85 5.63 21.74 8.80
N ALA A 86 6.58 21.51 9.70
CA ALA A 86 6.29 20.87 11.00
C ALA A 86 5.34 21.71 11.88
N ASP A 87 5.49 23.04 11.87
CA ASP A 87 4.61 23.98 12.56
C ASP A 87 3.19 23.95 11.97
N ALA A 88 3.07 23.83 10.63
CA ALA A 88 1.79 23.71 9.93
C ALA A 88 1.12 22.34 10.14
N ASP A 89 1.89 21.25 10.10
CA ASP A 89 1.42 19.90 10.42
C ASP A 89 0.95 19.82 11.88
N PHE A 90 1.68 20.44 12.82
CA PHE A 90 1.29 20.54 14.24
C PHE A 90 0.04 21.41 14.48
N ALA A 91 -0.18 22.43 13.65
CA ALA A 91 -1.35 23.31 13.77
C ALA A 91 -2.67 22.64 13.33
N VAL A 92 -2.63 21.49 12.66
CA VAL A 92 -3.81 20.66 12.39
C VAL A 92 -4.23 19.98 13.69
N ALA A 93 -5.44 20.26 14.20
CA ALA A 93 -5.92 19.64 15.43
C ALA A 93 -6.03 18.10 15.30
N ILE A 94 -5.83 17.40 16.42
CA ILE A 94 -6.25 15.99 16.54
C ILE A 94 -7.75 15.93 16.34
N ALA A 95 -8.19 15.16 15.34
CA ALA A 95 -9.61 15.01 15.03
C ALA A 95 -10.29 14.07 16.04
N PRO A 96 -11.63 14.13 16.21
CA PRO A 96 -12.34 13.18 17.06
C PRO A 96 -12.21 11.73 16.54
N HIS A 97 -12.08 10.78 17.46
CA HIS A 97 -12.08 9.33 17.19
C HIS A 97 -13.25 8.66 17.93
N PRO A 98 -14.50 8.84 17.47
CA PRO A 98 -15.66 8.22 18.10
C PRO A 98 -15.66 6.70 17.91
N VAL A 99 -15.94 5.97 19.01
CA VAL A 99 -16.23 4.54 18.98
C VAL A 99 -17.72 4.29 18.90
N ASN A 100 -18.13 3.13 18.37
CA ASN A 100 -19.54 2.78 18.21
C ASN A 100 -20.23 2.26 19.49
N GLY A 101 -19.46 1.99 20.55
CA GLY A 101 -19.93 1.54 21.86
C GLY A 101 -20.09 0.03 22.04
N ASP A 102 -19.81 -0.81 21.03
CA ASP A 102 -20.06 -2.26 21.10
C ASP A 102 -19.20 -2.96 22.18
N GLU A 103 -17.95 -2.56 22.35
CA GLU A 103 -17.03 -3.13 23.36
C GLU A 103 -17.57 -2.95 24.79
N GLN A 104 -18.21 -1.82 25.08
CA GLN A 104 -18.81 -1.55 26.40
C GLN A 104 -20.22 -2.14 26.54
N LYS A 105 -20.88 -2.43 25.42
CA LYS A 105 -22.24 -3.00 25.33
C LYS A 105 -22.25 -4.52 25.51
N TYR A 106 -21.25 -5.22 24.99
CA TYR A 106 -21.16 -6.69 25.03
C TYR A 106 -20.05 -7.14 25.98
N ALA A 107 -20.41 -7.61 27.18
CA ALA A 107 -19.45 -8.02 28.22
C ALA A 107 -18.53 -9.20 27.81
N ASN A 108 -18.98 -10.01 26.85
CA ASN A 108 -18.25 -11.10 26.20
C ASN A 108 -17.49 -10.67 24.92
N LEU A 109 -17.42 -9.37 24.64
CA LEU A 109 -16.56 -8.73 23.63
C LEU A 109 -16.80 -9.15 22.17
N ILE A 110 -17.96 -9.75 21.85
CA ILE A 110 -18.33 -10.23 20.51
C ILE A 110 -18.42 -9.14 19.41
N GLY A 111 -18.28 -7.86 19.77
CA GLY A 111 -18.18 -6.73 18.83
C GLY A 111 -16.74 -6.23 18.56
N SER A 112 -15.73 -6.79 19.22
CA SER A 112 -14.32 -6.37 19.13
C SER A 112 -13.49 -7.38 18.33
N ASP A 113 -12.40 -6.95 17.68
CA ASP A 113 -11.45 -7.90 17.08
C ASP A 113 -10.58 -8.55 18.16
N THR A 114 -10.69 -9.87 18.24
CA THR A 114 -10.04 -10.74 19.23
C THR A 114 -9.14 -11.79 18.56
N ARG A 115 -8.98 -11.73 17.23
CA ARG A 115 -8.33 -12.79 16.46
C ARG A 115 -6.87 -13.01 16.88
N GLY A 116 -6.51 -14.27 17.09
CA GLY A 116 -5.19 -14.70 17.55
C GLY A 116 -5.07 -14.78 19.08
N LEU A 117 -6.02 -14.25 19.85
CA LEU A 117 -6.13 -14.48 21.30
C LEU A 117 -6.73 -15.88 21.58
N PRO A 118 -6.69 -16.39 22.83
CA PRO A 118 -7.41 -17.60 23.22
C PRO A 118 -8.93 -17.36 23.26
N HIS A 119 -9.72 -18.37 22.91
CA HIS A 119 -11.19 -18.34 22.95
C HIS A 119 -11.75 -19.65 23.55
N ASP A 120 -12.98 -19.61 24.06
CA ASP A 120 -13.72 -20.80 24.52
C ASP A 120 -14.36 -21.61 23.37
N GLU A 121 -15.06 -22.70 23.71
CA GLU A 121 -15.75 -23.57 22.73
C GLU A 121 -16.88 -22.88 21.94
N ARG A 122 -17.30 -21.67 22.33
CA ARG A 122 -18.29 -20.85 21.61
C ARG A 122 -17.62 -19.77 20.75
N GLY A 123 -16.31 -19.57 20.90
CA GLY A 123 -15.56 -18.49 20.27
C GLY A 123 -15.66 -17.16 21.01
N GLU A 124 -16.01 -17.15 22.30
CA GLU A 124 -15.85 -15.96 23.16
C GLU A 124 -14.41 -15.88 23.66
N VAL A 125 -13.82 -14.67 23.66
CA VAL A 125 -12.40 -14.47 23.98
C VAL A 125 -12.10 -14.68 25.47
N ASP A 126 -10.90 -15.18 25.78
CA ASP A 126 -10.37 -15.11 27.14
C ASP A 126 -10.22 -13.65 27.58
N ARG A 127 -10.87 -13.32 28.69
CA ARG A 127 -10.94 -11.94 29.18
C ARG A 127 -9.58 -11.39 29.59
N ALA A 128 -8.71 -12.22 30.17
CA ALA A 128 -7.38 -11.78 30.61
C ALA A 128 -6.46 -11.47 29.42
N ALA A 129 -6.57 -12.22 28.32
CA ALA A 129 -5.86 -11.94 27.08
C ALA A 129 -6.31 -10.63 26.42
N PHE A 130 -7.60 -10.32 26.46
CA PHE A 130 -8.11 -9.03 25.97
C PHE A 130 -7.69 -7.86 26.87
N ASP A 131 -7.81 -7.99 28.20
CA ASP A 131 -7.37 -6.95 29.13
C ASP A 131 -5.84 -6.71 29.07
N ALA A 132 -5.03 -7.74 28.79
CA ALA A 132 -3.61 -7.58 28.49
C ALA A 132 -3.35 -6.82 27.18
N THR A 133 -4.20 -7.01 26.16
CA THR A 133 -4.15 -6.26 24.89
C THR A 133 -4.48 -4.78 25.11
N LEU A 134 -5.53 -4.49 25.88
CA LEU A 134 -5.87 -3.11 26.28
C LEU A 134 -4.75 -2.46 27.10
N LYS A 135 -4.10 -3.21 28.00
CA LYS A 135 -2.95 -2.72 28.78
C LYS A 135 -1.81 -2.30 27.84
N ALA A 136 -1.45 -3.11 26.86
CA ALA A 136 -0.38 -2.81 25.91
C ALA A 136 -0.67 -1.55 25.06
N TYR A 137 -1.91 -1.38 24.60
CA TYR A 137 -2.34 -0.15 23.92
C TYR A 137 -2.28 1.09 24.84
N ALA A 138 -2.58 0.94 26.13
CA ALA A 138 -2.57 2.04 27.10
C ALA A 138 -1.15 2.42 27.60
N SER A 139 -0.21 1.46 27.67
CA SER A 139 1.16 1.71 28.11
C SER A 139 2.09 2.11 26.96
N GLY A 140 1.88 1.56 25.77
CA GLY A 140 2.78 1.72 24.63
C GLY A 140 4.12 0.98 24.79
N ASP A 141 4.30 0.18 25.86
CA ASP A 141 5.55 -0.52 26.15
C ASP A 141 5.66 -1.81 25.32
N PRO A 142 6.69 -1.99 24.47
CA PRO A 142 6.92 -3.23 23.74
C PRO A 142 6.92 -4.50 24.60
N ALA A 143 7.28 -4.41 25.89
CA ALA A 143 7.23 -5.54 26.82
C ALA A 143 5.80 -5.98 27.15
N ASP A 144 4.83 -5.06 27.16
CA ASP A 144 3.42 -5.40 27.33
C ASP A 144 2.83 -6.02 26.05
N PHE A 145 3.26 -5.58 24.86
CA PHE A 145 2.85 -6.20 23.60
C PHE A 145 3.36 -7.64 23.44
N GLU A 146 4.61 -7.92 23.81
CA GLU A 146 5.15 -9.30 23.82
C GLU A 146 4.56 -10.17 24.96
N ALA A 147 3.87 -9.56 25.95
CA ALA A 147 3.17 -10.27 27.02
C ALA A 147 1.71 -10.64 26.68
N ILE A 148 1.17 -10.24 25.53
CA ILE A 148 -0.20 -10.56 25.11
C ILE A 148 -0.33 -12.09 24.89
N PRO A 149 -1.25 -12.79 25.60
CA PRO A 149 -1.50 -14.20 25.38
C PRO A 149 -2.05 -14.48 23.98
N LEU A 150 -1.49 -15.48 23.29
CA LEU A 150 -1.97 -15.94 21.99
C LEU A 150 -2.67 -17.30 22.14
N GLY A 151 -3.78 -17.52 21.43
CA GLY A 151 -4.45 -18.81 21.35
C GLY A 151 -3.69 -19.85 20.51
N GLY A 152 -2.67 -19.39 19.77
CA GLY A 152 -1.95 -20.21 18.79
C GLY A 152 -0.65 -19.56 18.32
N LYS A 153 -0.17 -19.96 17.14
CA LYS A 153 1.15 -19.55 16.63
C LYS A 153 1.14 -18.29 15.76
N ARG A 154 -0.04 -17.80 15.36
CA ARG A 154 -0.18 -16.52 14.64
C ARG A 154 0.10 -15.36 15.59
N LYS A 155 1.18 -14.60 15.32
CA LYS A 155 1.47 -13.34 16.00
C LYS A 155 0.48 -12.24 15.62
N GLN A 156 0.28 -11.28 16.51
CA GLN A 156 -0.40 -10.02 16.18
C GLN A 156 0.39 -9.21 15.15
N LEU A 157 -0.31 -8.55 14.22
CA LEU A 157 0.30 -7.89 13.08
C LEU A 157 0.52 -6.39 13.35
N ASN A 158 1.76 -6.01 13.65
CA ASN A 158 2.20 -4.63 13.86
C ASN A 158 1.36 -3.81 14.89
N PRO A 159 1.05 -4.34 16.09
CA PRO A 159 0.19 -3.65 17.06
C PRO A 159 0.80 -2.36 17.61
N ILE A 160 2.14 -2.22 17.54
CA ILE A 160 2.87 -0.98 17.88
C ILE A 160 2.86 0.08 16.76
N GLY A 161 2.29 -0.22 15.58
CA GLY A 161 2.40 0.63 14.40
C GLY A 161 1.81 2.04 14.55
N SER A 162 0.84 2.20 15.44
CA SER A 162 0.22 3.47 15.81
C SER A 162 1.13 4.41 16.61
N LEU A 163 2.21 3.89 17.19
CA LEU A 163 3.20 4.63 18.00
C LEU A 163 4.31 5.26 17.13
N ALA A 164 4.32 5.00 15.82
CA ALA A 164 5.34 5.49 14.91
C ALA A 164 5.17 6.98 14.59
N VAL A 165 6.27 7.74 14.65
CA VAL A 165 6.31 9.18 14.31
C VAL A 165 6.76 9.38 12.87
N ASN A 166 5.91 10.02 12.07
CA ASN A 166 6.25 10.45 10.71
C ASN A 166 7.21 11.65 10.72
N LEU A 167 8.17 11.70 9.78
CA LEU A 167 9.10 12.83 9.63
C LEU A 167 8.55 13.98 8.77
N THR A 168 7.36 13.80 8.18
CA THR A 168 6.70 14.72 7.24
C THR A 168 5.20 14.47 7.24
N GLY A 169 4.39 15.53 7.24
CA GLY A 169 2.93 15.38 7.23
C GLY A 169 2.38 15.06 8.62
N CYS A 170 1.06 15.16 8.73
CA CYS A 170 0.33 14.87 9.96
C CYS A 170 0.56 13.42 10.47
N VAL A 171 0.53 13.24 11.79
CA VAL A 171 0.54 11.91 12.44
C VAL A 171 -0.84 11.26 12.40
N GLY A 172 -0.89 9.93 12.54
CA GLY A 172 -2.12 9.12 12.42
C GLY A 172 -3.36 9.71 13.11
N PRO A 173 -3.32 10.10 14.40
CA PRO A 173 -4.47 10.66 15.12
C PRO A 173 -5.07 11.97 14.56
N GLN A 174 -4.38 12.66 13.64
CA GLN A 174 -4.93 13.86 12.98
C GLN A 174 -5.86 13.51 11.80
N PHE A 175 -5.90 12.24 11.37
CA PHE A 175 -6.85 11.72 10.40
C PHE A 175 -7.95 10.92 11.12
N THR A 176 -9.22 11.20 10.84
CA THR A 176 -10.38 10.55 11.45
C THR A 176 -11.17 9.72 10.44
N ILE A 177 -11.89 8.71 10.93
CA ILE A 177 -12.89 7.92 10.20
C ILE A 177 -14.18 7.83 11.05
N PRO A 178 -15.37 7.66 10.45
CA PRO A 178 -16.61 7.48 11.20
C PRO A 178 -16.59 6.23 12.09
N PRO A 179 -17.43 6.17 13.14
CA PRO A 179 -17.59 4.96 13.93
C PRO A 179 -18.13 3.82 13.05
N ALA A 180 -17.61 2.61 13.22
CA ALA A 180 -18.05 1.44 12.47
C ALA A 180 -19.51 1.08 12.83
N PRO A 181 -20.33 0.60 11.87
CA PRO A 181 -21.70 0.14 12.16
C PRO A 181 -21.76 -0.87 13.32
N THR A 182 -22.65 -0.65 14.28
CA THR A 182 -22.76 -1.52 15.47
C THR A 182 -23.13 -2.95 15.08
N LEU A 183 -22.74 -3.92 15.90
CA LEU A 183 -22.96 -5.35 15.67
C LEU A 183 -24.44 -5.70 15.37
N ASP A 184 -25.37 -5.01 16.04
CA ASP A 184 -26.82 -5.18 15.89
C ASP A 184 -27.48 -4.21 14.89
N SER A 185 -26.71 -3.39 14.18
CA SER A 185 -27.26 -2.43 13.22
C SER A 185 -27.74 -3.10 11.93
N ALA A 186 -28.81 -2.55 11.34
CA ALA A 186 -29.29 -2.94 10.01
C ALA A 186 -28.21 -2.74 8.93
N THR A 187 -27.30 -1.78 9.11
CA THR A 187 -26.14 -1.56 8.22
C THR A 187 -25.15 -2.72 8.30
N ARG A 188 -24.73 -3.15 9.50
CA ARG A 188 -23.88 -4.34 9.71
C ARG A 188 -24.50 -5.60 9.11
N ALA A 189 -25.80 -5.80 9.29
CA ALA A 189 -26.53 -6.90 8.68
C ALA A 189 -26.54 -6.81 7.14
N SER A 190 -26.69 -5.61 6.57
CA SER A 190 -26.66 -5.39 5.12
C SER A 190 -25.27 -5.63 4.51
N GLU A 191 -24.22 -5.18 5.18
CA GLU A 191 -22.81 -5.47 4.81
C GLU A 191 -22.53 -6.98 4.85
N ALA A 192 -23.05 -7.70 5.86
CA ALA A 192 -22.92 -9.15 5.94
C ALA A 192 -23.64 -9.87 4.78
N VAL A 193 -24.85 -9.44 4.40
CA VAL A 193 -25.57 -10.01 3.24
C VAL A 193 -24.82 -9.76 1.93
N GLU A 194 -24.22 -8.58 1.73
CA GLU A 194 -23.36 -8.35 0.55
C GLU A 194 -22.14 -9.29 0.54
N LEU A 195 -21.46 -9.45 1.68
CA LEU A 195 -20.31 -10.36 1.80
C LEU A 195 -20.69 -11.84 1.54
N TYR A 196 -21.88 -12.27 1.98
CA TYR A 196 -22.40 -13.60 1.64
C TYR A 196 -22.68 -13.73 0.13
N TRP A 197 -23.30 -12.74 -0.52
CA TRP A 197 -23.51 -12.78 -1.97
C TRP A 197 -22.19 -12.72 -2.76
N GLN A 198 -21.21 -11.92 -2.33
CA GLN A 198 -19.86 -11.96 -2.88
C GLN A 198 -19.22 -13.34 -2.69
N SER A 199 -19.47 -14.04 -1.57
CA SER A 199 -18.97 -15.39 -1.32
C SER A 199 -19.55 -16.45 -2.26
N LEU A 200 -20.86 -16.37 -2.53
CA LEU A 200 -21.58 -17.30 -3.41
C LEU A 200 -21.24 -17.07 -4.89
N LEU A 201 -21.01 -15.81 -5.27
CA LEU A 201 -20.69 -15.40 -6.64
C LEU A 201 -19.18 -15.34 -6.93
N ARG A 202 -18.31 -15.85 -6.04
CA ARG A 202 -16.83 -15.83 -6.18
C ARG A 202 -16.34 -16.30 -7.55
N ASP A 203 -16.92 -17.37 -8.08
CA ASP A 203 -16.51 -18.00 -9.34
C ASP A 203 -17.37 -17.59 -10.55
N VAL A 204 -18.32 -16.67 -10.37
CA VAL A 204 -19.08 -16.08 -11.49
C VAL A 204 -18.17 -15.09 -12.24
N PRO A 205 -18.14 -15.13 -13.59
CA PRO A 205 -17.42 -14.14 -14.38
C PRO A 205 -17.95 -12.72 -14.13
N LEU A 206 -17.06 -11.75 -13.90
CA LEU A 206 -17.39 -10.34 -13.71
C LEU A 206 -18.00 -9.70 -14.98
N SER A 207 -17.95 -10.40 -16.13
CA SER A 207 -18.69 -10.06 -17.35
C SER A 207 -20.19 -10.35 -17.28
N GLU A 208 -20.68 -11.11 -16.29
CA GLU A 208 -22.11 -11.27 -16.00
C GLU A 208 -22.69 -10.11 -15.17
N LEU A 209 -21.85 -9.17 -14.72
CA LEU A 209 -22.27 -7.97 -13.98
C LEU A 209 -22.72 -6.86 -14.94
N THR A 210 -23.70 -7.20 -15.79
CA THR A 210 -24.30 -6.34 -16.82
C THR A 210 -25.82 -6.38 -16.74
N ASN A 211 -26.51 -5.27 -17.03
CA ASN A 211 -27.96 -5.18 -16.85
C ASN A 211 -28.77 -6.12 -17.76
N ASP A 212 -28.14 -6.70 -18.79
CA ASP A 212 -28.71 -7.68 -19.70
C ASP A 212 -28.40 -9.14 -19.34
N THR A 213 -27.73 -9.42 -18.21
CA THR A 213 -27.44 -10.79 -17.76
C THR A 213 -28.69 -11.68 -17.63
N LYS A 214 -28.46 -12.99 -17.71
CA LYS A 214 -29.45 -14.05 -17.43
C LYS A 214 -29.00 -14.97 -16.30
N ASN A 215 -27.90 -14.65 -15.62
CA ASN A 215 -27.44 -15.34 -14.42
C ASN A 215 -28.45 -15.10 -13.27
N LYS A 216 -29.08 -16.18 -12.80
CA LYS A 216 -30.15 -16.12 -11.79
C LYS A 216 -29.65 -15.66 -10.43
N ASP A 217 -28.41 -16.00 -10.09
CA ASP A 217 -27.85 -15.77 -8.77
C ASP A 217 -27.35 -14.32 -8.63
N VAL A 218 -26.84 -13.74 -9.73
CA VAL A 218 -26.60 -12.29 -9.85
C VAL A 218 -27.92 -11.50 -9.71
N LEU A 219 -28.99 -11.96 -10.37
CA LEU A 219 -30.31 -11.32 -10.27
C LEU A 219 -30.92 -11.47 -8.88
N ALA A 220 -30.72 -12.59 -8.19
CA ALA A 220 -31.15 -12.80 -6.81
C ALA A 220 -30.40 -11.89 -5.82
N ALA A 221 -29.09 -11.75 -5.96
CA ALA A 221 -28.29 -10.81 -5.16
C ALA A 221 -28.78 -9.36 -5.30
N VAL A 222 -29.09 -8.93 -6.53
CA VAL A 222 -29.65 -7.60 -6.82
C VAL A 222 -31.05 -7.42 -6.23
N ASP A 223 -31.91 -8.43 -6.29
CA ASP A 223 -33.26 -8.40 -5.72
C ASP A 223 -33.23 -8.34 -4.17
N GLU A 224 -32.35 -9.09 -3.51
CA GLU A 224 -32.21 -9.04 -2.05
C GLU A 224 -31.59 -7.72 -1.57
N LEU A 225 -30.46 -7.29 -2.14
CA LEU A 225 -29.78 -6.04 -1.73
C LEU A 225 -30.62 -4.78 -1.99
N ASN A 226 -31.60 -4.82 -2.90
CA ASN A 226 -32.58 -3.74 -3.07
C ASN A 226 -33.65 -3.68 -1.97
N LYS A 227 -33.92 -4.78 -1.25
CA LYS A 227 -34.88 -4.81 -0.11
C LYS A 227 -34.27 -4.30 1.19
N LEU A 228 -32.94 -4.30 1.29
CA LEU A 228 -32.20 -3.84 2.46
C LEU A 228 -32.14 -2.30 2.50
N THR A 229 -32.98 -1.71 3.34
CA THR A 229 -33.12 -0.24 3.48
C THR A 229 -31.87 0.46 3.99
N ALA A 230 -31.01 -0.25 4.73
CA ALA A 230 -29.72 0.26 5.22
C ALA A 230 -28.54 0.00 4.26
N PHE A 231 -28.75 -0.71 3.15
CA PHE A 231 -27.67 -1.06 2.23
C PHE A 231 -27.20 0.15 1.42
N SER A 232 -25.96 0.56 1.67
CA SER A 232 -25.36 1.79 1.16
C SER A 232 -24.44 1.59 -0.06
N GLY A 233 -24.51 0.42 -0.73
CA GLY A 233 -23.79 0.16 -1.98
C GLY A 233 -24.25 1.05 -3.16
N PRO A 234 -23.49 1.11 -4.26
CA PRO A 234 -23.73 2.08 -5.33
C PRO A 234 -25.05 1.85 -6.08
N ARG A 235 -25.80 2.94 -6.28
CA ARG A 235 -27.13 2.90 -6.89
C ARG A 235 -27.16 3.70 -8.20
N LYS A 236 -27.87 3.16 -9.20
CA LYS A 236 -28.19 3.79 -10.48
C LYS A 236 -29.70 3.93 -10.56
N ASP A 237 -30.19 5.13 -10.83
CA ASP A 237 -31.63 5.46 -10.84
C ASP A 237 -32.39 4.99 -9.57
N ARG A 238 -31.71 5.09 -8.41
CA ARG A 238 -32.09 4.66 -7.04
C ARG A 238 -32.01 3.15 -6.75
N GLY A 239 -31.91 2.29 -7.74
CA GLY A 239 -31.75 0.84 -7.55
C GLY A 239 -30.28 0.39 -7.51
N ILE A 240 -30.01 -0.74 -6.85
CA ILE A 240 -28.86 -1.59 -7.21
C ILE A 240 -29.22 -2.27 -8.54
N THR A 241 -28.28 -2.39 -9.47
CA THR A 241 -28.45 -3.17 -10.71
C THR A 241 -27.24 -4.10 -10.90
N PRO A 242 -27.26 -5.09 -11.81
CA PRO A 242 -26.09 -5.94 -12.05
C PRO A 242 -24.81 -5.17 -12.39
N GLU A 243 -24.91 -4.02 -13.09
CA GLU A 243 -23.75 -3.13 -13.35
C GLU A 243 -23.18 -2.46 -12.09
N THR A 244 -24.00 -2.22 -11.06
CA THR A 244 -23.60 -1.54 -9.81
C THR A 244 -23.31 -2.51 -8.65
N LEU A 245 -23.70 -3.78 -8.79
CA LEU A 245 -23.44 -4.84 -7.81
C LEU A 245 -21.94 -4.94 -7.50
N PHE A 246 -21.59 -4.97 -6.22
CA PHE A 246 -20.23 -5.07 -5.67
C PHE A 246 -19.25 -3.94 -6.09
N ARG A 247 -19.72 -2.89 -6.77
CA ARG A 247 -18.89 -1.71 -7.08
C ARG A 247 -18.57 -0.97 -5.78
N GLY A 248 -17.38 -0.36 -5.70
CA GLY A 248 -16.91 0.26 -4.47
C GLY A 248 -17.64 1.54 -4.05
N THR A 249 -17.88 1.68 -2.75
CA THR A 249 -18.10 2.97 -2.07
C THR A 249 -16.92 3.28 -1.15
N ALA A 250 -16.83 4.53 -0.68
CA ALA A 250 -15.99 4.94 0.42
C ALA A 250 -16.85 5.64 1.48
N LEU A 251 -16.61 5.35 2.75
CA LEU A 251 -17.27 5.98 3.91
C LEU A 251 -16.36 7.10 4.43
N TYR A 252 -16.84 8.34 4.39
CA TYR A 252 -16.13 9.51 4.90
C TYR A 252 -16.84 10.10 6.12
N VAL A 253 -16.13 10.82 6.99
CA VAL A 253 -16.75 11.69 8.00
C VAL A 253 -17.62 12.74 7.31
N ASP A 254 -18.83 12.96 7.82
CA ASP A 254 -19.66 14.06 7.34
C ASP A 254 -19.08 15.40 7.80
N ALA A 255 -18.68 16.25 6.85
CA ALA A 255 -18.15 17.57 7.16
C ALA A 255 -19.18 18.51 7.81
N ALA A 256 -20.46 18.12 7.89
CA ALA A 256 -21.48 18.79 8.68
C ALA A 256 -21.49 18.41 10.18
N ASP A 257 -20.83 17.31 10.57
CA ASP A 257 -20.72 16.87 11.97
C ASP A 257 -19.27 17.00 12.49
N PRO A 258 -18.95 18.07 13.24
CA PRO A 258 -17.62 18.25 13.82
C PRO A 258 -17.28 17.27 14.95
N SER A 259 -18.21 16.39 15.38
CA SER A 259 -17.94 15.31 16.33
C SER A 259 -17.45 14.01 15.67
N GLY A 260 -17.56 13.89 14.34
CA GLY A 260 -17.16 12.71 13.57
C GLY A 260 -18.08 11.49 13.73
N GLN A 261 -19.19 11.61 14.46
CA GLN A 261 -20.11 10.52 14.77
C GLN A 261 -20.92 10.09 13.55
N THR A 262 -21.23 11.01 12.63
CA THR A 262 -21.91 10.66 11.37
C THR A 262 -20.92 10.44 10.21
N GLY A 263 -21.18 9.38 9.45
CA GLY A 263 -20.46 9.05 8.23
C GLY A 263 -21.36 9.10 7.00
N ARG A 264 -20.78 9.45 5.85
CA ARG A 264 -21.45 9.50 4.55
C ARG A 264 -20.76 8.59 3.55
N TYR A 265 -21.51 7.61 3.04
CA TYR A 265 -21.07 6.80 1.90
C TYR A 265 -21.08 7.63 0.61
N VAL A 266 -20.02 7.50 -0.18
CA VAL A 266 -19.82 8.14 -1.48
C VAL A 266 -19.34 7.09 -2.48
N THR A 267 -19.98 7.03 -3.65
CA THR A 267 -19.48 6.27 -4.80
C THR A 267 -18.40 7.11 -5.51
N PRO A 268 -17.12 6.70 -5.56
CA PRO A 268 -16.07 7.52 -6.16
C PRO A 268 -16.28 7.70 -7.68
N PRO A 269 -15.99 8.89 -8.25
CA PRO A 269 -16.17 9.15 -9.67
C PRO A 269 -15.50 8.10 -10.58
N GLY A 270 -16.21 7.68 -11.62
CA GLY A 270 -15.72 6.67 -12.58
C GLY A 270 -15.90 5.21 -12.18
N THR A 271 -16.15 4.88 -10.91
CA THR A 271 -16.30 3.47 -10.45
C THR A 271 -17.48 2.73 -11.08
N LEU A 272 -18.51 3.46 -11.53
CA LEU A 272 -19.68 2.94 -12.27
C LEU A 272 -19.59 3.12 -13.80
N VAL A 273 -18.44 3.50 -14.33
CA VAL A 273 -18.27 3.83 -15.75
C VAL A 273 -17.42 2.78 -16.44
N GLY A 274 -18.05 1.99 -17.32
CA GLY A 274 -17.38 0.94 -18.09
C GLY A 274 -17.22 -0.38 -17.32
N PRO A 275 -16.24 -1.23 -17.70
CA PRO A 275 -16.03 -2.55 -17.12
C PRO A 275 -15.85 -2.56 -15.60
N TYR A 276 -16.03 -3.72 -14.97
CA TYR A 276 -15.80 -3.90 -13.53
C TYR A 276 -14.31 -3.74 -13.17
N ILE A 277 -13.41 -4.31 -13.98
CA ILE A 277 -11.96 -4.27 -13.74
C ILE A 277 -11.34 -3.01 -14.37
N SER A 278 -10.55 -2.31 -13.57
CA SER A 278 -9.76 -1.15 -13.99
C SER A 278 -8.79 -1.53 -15.11
N GLN A 279 -8.69 -0.70 -16.14
CA GLN A 279 -7.89 -1.00 -17.33
C GLN A 279 -6.37 -1.08 -17.04
N PHE A 280 -5.91 -0.46 -15.94
CA PHE A 280 -4.52 -0.62 -15.45
C PHE A 280 -4.21 -2.04 -14.93
N LEU A 281 -5.22 -2.89 -14.76
CA LEU A 281 -5.09 -4.30 -14.36
C LEU A 281 -5.21 -5.28 -15.54
N LEU A 282 -5.32 -4.78 -16.78
CA LEU A 282 -5.53 -5.60 -17.98
C LEU A 282 -4.40 -5.50 -19.02
N LYS A 283 -3.48 -4.53 -18.88
CA LYS A 283 -2.25 -4.41 -19.69
C LYS A 283 -1.01 -4.58 -18.82
N ASP A 284 -0.06 -5.36 -19.31
CA ASP A 284 1.28 -5.50 -18.73
C ASP A 284 1.98 -4.12 -18.67
N ALA A 285 2.45 -3.74 -17.49
CA ALA A 285 2.99 -2.40 -17.22
C ALA A 285 4.52 -2.33 -17.47
N PRO A 286 5.02 -1.30 -18.16
CA PRO A 286 6.44 -1.23 -18.54
C PRO A 286 7.33 -0.82 -17.38
N TYR A 287 8.31 -1.66 -17.03
CA TYR A 287 9.24 -1.45 -15.92
C TYR A 287 10.70 -1.48 -16.43
N GLY A 288 11.11 -0.37 -17.05
CA GLY A 288 12.40 -0.28 -17.74
C GLY A 288 12.45 -1.24 -18.93
N SER A 289 13.42 -2.16 -18.93
CA SER A 289 13.53 -3.24 -19.93
C SER A 289 12.80 -4.53 -19.53
N GLN A 290 11.86 -4.45 -18.57
CA GLN A 290 11.02 -5.56 -18.09
C GLN A 290 9.54 -5.16 -18.14
N LEU A 291 8.66 -6.11 -17.86
CA LEU A 291 7.22 -5.89 -17.71
C LEU A 291 6.75 -6.39 -16.33
N ILE A 292 5.75 -5.72 -15.76
CA ILE A 292 4.93 -6.25 -14.66
C ILE A 292 3.67 -6.86 -15.30
N PRO A 293 3.49 -8.20 -15.30
CA PRO A 293 2.35 -8.83 -15.97
C PRO A 293 1.01 -8.50 -15.30
N ALA A 294 -0.02 -8.31 -16.12
CA ALA A 294 -1.43 -8.19 -15.72
C ALA A 294 -2.14 -9.55 -15.59
N ARG A 295 -1.48 -10.65 -16.01
CA ARG A 295 -1.93 -12.02 -15.73
C ARG A 295 -1.38 -12.48 -14.38
N ILE A 296 -2.25 -13.01 -13.53
CA ILE A 296 -1.94 -13.41 -12.16
C ILE A 296 -1.96 -14.94 -12.00
N ARG A 297 -1.22 -15.46 -11.02
CA ARG A 297 -1.54 -16.78 -10.43
C ARG A 297 -2.75 -16.58 -9.52
N THR A 298 -3.80 -17.36 -9.71
CA THR A 298 -5.08 -17.25 -8.98
C THR A 298 -5.43 -18.56 -8.28
N ALA A 299 -6.32 -18.51 -7.29
CA ALA A 299 -6.83 -19.70 -6.61
C ALA A 299 -7.81 -20.48 -7.52
N ALA A 300 -7.82 -21.80 -7.39
CA ALA A 300 -8.72 -22.66 -8.14
C ALA A 300 -10.18 -22.48 -7.67
N ALA A 301 -11.13 -22.55 -8.60
CA ALA A 301 -12.57 -22.44 -8.33
C ALA A 301 -13.05 -23.46 -7.27
N GLY A 302 -14.08 -23.09 -6.50
CA GLY A 302 -14.60 -23.89 -5.38
C GLY A 302 -13.63 -24.14 -4.22
N THR A 303 -12.46 -23.49 -4.19
CA THR A 303 -11.48 -23.64 -3.10
C THR A 303 -11.75 -22.62 -1.99
N ASP A 304 -12.73 -22.93 -1.15
CA ASP A 304 -13.14 -22.10 -0.01
C ASP A 304 -12.72 -22.68 1.36
N PHE A 305 -12.82 -21.86 2.40
CA PHE A 305 -12.32 -22.08 3.77
C PHE A 305 -13.28 -21.43 4.79
N HIS A 306 -13.10 -21.71 6.09
CA HIS A 306 -14.00 -21.32 7.18
C HIS A 306 -15.44 -21.84 7.00
N THR A 307 -15.62 -22.98 6.33
CA THR A 307 -16.95 -23.58 6.08
C THR A 307 -17.39 -24.55 7.18
N PHE A 308 -16.54 -24.80 8.17
CA PHE A 308 -16.81 -25.67 9.33
C PHE A 308 -16.47 -24.93 10.62
N TYR A 309 -17.22 -25.20 11.69
CA TYR A 309 -17.08 -24.52 12.97
C TYR A 309 -15.69 -24.69 13.58
N ASP A 310 -15.19 -25.92 13.62
CA ASP A 310 -13.88 -26.26 14.19
C ASP A 310 -12.72 -25.58 13.44
N GLU A 311 -12.82 -25.45 12.10
CA GLU A 311 -11.85 -24.70 11.29
C GLU A 311 -11.91 -23.20 11.61
N TRP A 312 -13.12 -22.63 11.71
CA TRP A 312 -13.31 -21.24 12.09
C TRP A 312 -12.74 -20.94 13.49
N LEU A 313 -13.04 -21.78 14.48
CA LEU A 313 -12.60 -21.60 15.87
C LEU A 313 -11.08 -21.77 16.01
N ALA A 314 -10.49 -22.73 15.30
CA ALA A 314 -9.04 -22.89 15.23
C ALA A 314 -8.37 -21.62 14.67
N ILE A 315 -8.94 -21.01 13.63
CA ILE A 315 -8.37 -19.80 13.01
C ILE A 315 -8.61 -18.54 13.86
N GLN A 316 -9.72 -18.43 14.61
CA GLN A 316 -9.84 -17.36 15.62
C GLN A 316 -8.80 -17.51 16.72
N ASN A 317 -8.49 -18.74 17.14
CA ASN A 317 -7.37 -19.07 18.02
C ASN A 317 -5.99 -18.98 17.34
N GLY A 318 -5.85 -18.38 16.15
CA GLY A 318 -4.55 -18.13 15.52
C GLY A 318 -3.80 -19.39 15.06
N ILE A 319 -4.52 -20.50 14.82
CA ILE A 319 -4.02 -21.69 14.13
C ILE A 319 -4.25 -21.47 12.61
N PRO A 320 -3.26 -21.73 11.73
CA PRO A 320 -3.46 -21.60 10.29
C PRO A 320 -4.42 -22.68 9.75
N PRO A 321 -5.11 -22.44 8.61
CA PRO A 321 -5.93 -23.46 7.94
C PRO A 321 -5.12 -24.75 7.69
N ALA A 322 -5.73 -25.91 7.98
CA ALA A 322 -5.10 -27.21 7.73
C ALA A 322 -5.03 -27.56 6.23
N LYS A 323 -5.96 -27.01 5.45
CA LYS A 323 -6.02 -27.11 3.99
C LYS A 323 -5.16 -26.02 3.35
N SER A 324 -4.34 -26.37 2.35
CA SER A 324 -3.62 -25.39 1.53
C SER A 324 -4.48 -24.87 0.36
N THR A 325 -4.19 -23.66 -0.12
CA THR A 325 -4.80 -23.11 -1.34
C THR A 325 -4.35 -23.89 -2.58
N SER A 326 -5.31 -24.47 -3.28
CA SER A 326 -5.13 -24.95 -4.66
C SER A 326 -5.05 -23.76 -5.61
N PHE A 327 -4.07 -23.74 -6.51
CA PHE A 327 -3.90 -22.68 -7.52
C PHE A 327 -4.29 -23.17 -8.91
N ASP A 328 -4.77 -22.24 -9.75
CA ASP A 328 -4.90 -22.44 -11.18
C ASP A 328 -3.50 -22.66 -11.80
N PRO A 329 -3.27 -23.73 -12.58
CA PRO A 329 -1.98 -23.97 -13.22
C PRO A 329 -1.64 -22.94 -14.32
N THR A 330 -2.61 -22.16 -14.80
CA THR A 330 -2.42 -21.18 -15.89
C THR A 330 -2.59 -19.75 -15.40
N PRO A 331 -1.54 -18.91 -15.39
CA PRO A 331 -1.68 -17.50 -15.06
C PRO A 331 -2.60 -16.77 -16.05
N ARG A 332 -3.63 -16.08 -15.54
CA ARG A 332 -4.70 -15.46 -16.33
C ARG A 332 -5.11 -14.10 -15.79
N TYR A 333 -5.85 -13.33 -16.59
CA TYR A 333 -6.41 -12.04 -16.16
C TYR A 333 -7.47 -12.23 -15.08
N ILE A 334 -7.67 -11.19 -14.26
CA ILE A 334 -8.74 -11.12 -13.27
C ILE A 334 -10.09 -11.16 -14.00
N ALA A 335 -10.83 -12.26 -13.83
CA ALA A 335 -12.10 -12.52 -14.51
C ALA A 335 -13.26 -12.82 -13.54
N THR A 336 -12.98 -13.26 -12.31
CA THR A 336 -13.97 -13.59 -11.28
C THR A 336 -13.70 -12.84 -9.96
N GLY A 337 -14.63 -12.91 -9.00
CA GLY A 337 -14.43 -12.38 -7.65
C GLY A 337 -13.27 -13.08 -6.91
N ARG A 338 -13.08 -14.40 -7.14
CA ARG A 338 -11.96 -15.18 -6.58
C ARG A 338 -10.60 -14.69 -7.08
N ASP A 339 -10.51 -14.31 -8.34
CA ASP A 339 -9.28 -13.74 -8.91
C ASP A 339 -8.93 -12.38 -8.28
N LEU A 340 -9.93 -11.53 -8.07
CA LEU A 340 -9.73 -10.22 -7.43
C LEU A 340 -9.33 -10.37 -5.95
N ALA A 341 -9.90 -11.37 -5.26
CA ALA A 341 -9.51 -11.71 -3.88
C ALA A 341 -8.05 -12.20 -3.80
N GLU A 342 -7.64 -13.14 -4.65
CA GLU A 342 -6.24 -13.63 -4.64
C GLU A 342 -5.25 -12.56 -5.15
N TYR A 343 -5.68 -11.62 -6.00
CA TYR A 343 -4.87 -10.46 -6.38
C TYR A 343 -4.53 -9.59 -5.18
N VAL A 344 -5.53 -9.22 -4.35
CA VAL A 344 -5.29 -8.36 -3.18
C VAL A 344 -4.63 -9.10 -2.01
N HIS A 345 -4.82 -10.43 -1.91
CA HIS A 345 -4.17 -11.29 -0.92
C HIS A 345 -2.64 -11.23 -0.96
N ASN A 346 -2.04 -10.94 -2.12
CA ASN A 346 -0.60 -10.96 -2.35
C ASN A 346 0.05 -9.54 -2.41
N ASN A 347 -0.56 -8.51 -1.81
CA ASN A 347 -0.04 -7.12 -1.77
C ASN A 347 0.34 -6.57 -3.17
N PRO A 348 -0.64 -6.37 -4.07
CA PRO A 348 -0.37 -6.11 -5.48
C PRO A 348 0.19 -4.71 -5.73
N ALA A 349 1.15 -4.60 -6.65
CA ALA A 349 1.77 -3.34 -7.10
C ALA A 349 0.83 -2.47 -7.99
N ALA A 350 -0.49 -2.50 -7.75
CA ALA A 350 -1.51 -1.92 -8.63
C ALA A 350 -1.33 -0.42 -8.91
N PHE A 351 -1.03 0.38 -7.88
CA PHE A 351 -0.74 1.81 -8.02
C PHE A 351 0.52 2.05 -8.86
N TRP A 352 1.58 1.28 -8.63
CA TRP A 352 2.84 1.40 -9.37
C TRP A 352 2.66 1.02 -10.85
N SER A 353 1.96 -0.07 -11.14
CA SER A 353 1.59 -0.46 -12.50
C SER A 353 0.76 0.63 -13.21
N ALA A 354 -0.18 1.26 -12.52
CA ALA A 354 -0.94 2.39 -13.05
C ALA A 354 -0.05 3.62 -13.32
N ALA A 355 0.85 3.98 -12.39
CA ALA A 355 1.79 5.09 -12.55
C ALA A 355 2.72 4.88 -13.75
N LEU A 356 3.28 3.68 -13.90
CA LEU A 356 4.10 3.29 -15.05
C LEU A 356 3.31 3.36 -16.36
N LEU A 357 2.10 2.79 -16.40
CA LEU A 357 1.22 2.85 -17.58
C LEU A 357 0.83 4.27 -17.95
N LEU A 358 0.62 5.16 -16.98
CA LEU A 358 0.32 6.56 -17.24
C LEU A 358 1.55 7.33 -17.75
N GLY A 359 2.67 7.26 -17.03
CA GLY A 359 3.82 8.14 -17.24
C GLY A 359 4.86 7.68 -18.27
N VAL A 360 4.97 6.37 -18.53
CA VAL A 360 5.85 5.86 -19.61
C VAL A 360 5.19 6.15 -20.96
N GLY A 361 5.97 6.67 -21.91
CA GLY A 361 5.47 6.97 -23.26
C GLY A 361 5.16 5.70 -24.08
N PRO A 362 4.37 5.81 -25.16
CA PRO A 362 4.23 4.73 -26.13
C PRO A 362 5.55 4.44 -26.83
N ASP A 363 6.03 3.21 -26.73
CA ASP A 363 7.16 2.70 -27.52
C ASP A 363 6.66 2.38 -28.94
N LYS A 364 7.39 2.90 -29.94
CA LYS A 364 7.06 2.75 -31.37
C LYS A 364 7.72 1.54 -32.04
N ALA A 365 8.70 0.92 -31.39
CA ALA A 365 9.40 -0.28 -31.84
C ALA A 365 8.81 -1.55 -31.20
N ASN A 366 8.42 -1.51 -29.91
CA ASN A 366 7.57 -2.54 -29.32
C ASN A 366 6.51 -1.94 -28.35
N ALA A 367 5.27 -1.87 -28.80
CA ALA A 367 4.13 -1.34 -28.04
C ALA A 367 3.83 -2.11 -26.72
N GLU A 368 4.33 -3.33 -26.53
CA GLU A 368 4.20 -4.07 -25.26
C GLU A 368 4.91 -3.32 -24.11
N PHE A 369 6.11 -2.80 -24.38
CA PHE A 369 6.92 -1.98 -23.47
C PHE A 369 6.51 -0.50 -23.46
N GLY A 370 5.48 -0.13 -24.23
CA GLY A 370 4.88 1.21 -24.19
C GLY A 370 3.91 1.38 -23.03
N GLY A 371 3.88 2.59 -22.46
CA GLY A 371 2.76 3.11 -21.69
C GLY A 371 1.86 4.03 -22.54
N PHE A 372 1.02 4.83 -21.88
CA PHE A 372 0.11 5.78 -22.50
C PHE A 372 0.70 7.18 -22.71
N GLY A 373 1.77 7.54 -21.98
CA GLY A 373 2.44 8.84 -22.09
C GLY A 373 1.56 10.04 -21.71
N ILE A 374 0.72 9.89 -20.69
CA ILE A 374 -0.18 10.95 -20.21
C ILE A 374 0.65 12.12 -19.64
N PRO A 375 0.43 13.37 -20.08
CA PRO A 375 1.17 14.52 -19.57
C PRO A 375 0.97 14.72 -18.05
N PHE A 376 2.06 15.05 -17.35
CA PHE A 376 2.02 15.47 -15.95
C PHE A 376 1.12 16.70 -15.73
N SER A 377 0.80 16.96 -14.45
CA SER A 377 0.02 18.12 -14.01
C SER A 377 0.42 19.42 -14.72
N LYS A 378 -0.57 20.27 -14.99
CA LYS A 378 -0.40 21.61 -15.59
C LYS A 378 0.51 22.55 -14.76
N SER A 379 0.78 22.21 -13.50
CA SER A 379 1.73 22.89 -12.61
C SER A 379 3.18 22.43 -12.74
N ASN A 380 3.48 21.36 -13.50
CA ASN A 380 4.85 20.90 -13.72
C ASN A 380 5.63 21.95 -14.52
N PRO A 381 6.76 22.50 -13.99
CA PRO A 381 7.48 23.60 -14.63
C PRO A 381 8.07 23.23 -16.00
N TYR A 382 8.33 21.94 -16.25
CA TYR A 382 8.91 21.46 -17.49
C TYR A 382 7.88 21.24 -18.61
N LEU A 383 6.58 21.16 -18.29
CA LEU A 383 5.52 20.85 -19.26
C LEU A 383 5.44 21.83 -20.45
N LYS A 384 5.91 23.07 -20.27
CA LYS A 384 5.98 24.10 -21.33
C LYS A 384 7.41 24.55 -21.64
N SER A 385 8.43 23.89 -21.09
CA SER A 385 9.81 24.26 -21.31
C SER A 385 10.26 23.89 -22.72
N LYS A 386 10.99 24.79 -23.37
CA LYS A 386 11.58 24.56 -24.71
C LYS A 386 12.97 23.94 -24.67
N THR A 387 13.58 23.84 -23.49
CA THR A 387 15.02 23.55 -23.32
C THR A 387 15.34 22.64 -22.13
N GLN A 388 14.34 22.20 -21.36
CA GLN A 388 14.52 21.42 -20.13
C GLN A 388 13.39 20.39 -20.01
N THR A 389 13.67 19.27 -19.33
CA THR A 389 12.68 18.23 -18.99
C THR A 389 12.72 17.92 -17.49
N GLY A 390 11.65 17.34 -16.96
CA GLY A 390 11.65 16.73 -15.63
C GLY A 390 12.68 15.60 -15.57
N GLY A 391 13.32 15.44 -14.40
CA GLY A 391 14.35 14.44 -14.14
C GLY A 391 13.87 13.33 -13.22
N TYR A 392 14.74 12.36 -12.95
CA TYR A 392 14.46 11.28 -11.98
C TYR A 392 14.17 11.85 -10.59
N SER A 393 14.99 12.82 -10.15
CA SER A 393 14.95 13.36 -8.79
C SER A 393 13.85 14.39 -8.53
N THR A 394 13.37 15.09 -9.57
CA THR A 394 12.32 16.13 -9.46
C THR A 394 11.50 16.25 -10.74
N PHE A 395 10.18 16.33 -10.59
CA PHE A 395 9.19 16.62 -11.64
C PHE A 395 9.20 15.70 -12.89
N GLY A 396 9.85 14.55 -12.84
CA GLY A 396 9.67 13.43 -13.78
C GLY A 396 8.89 12.27 -13.13
N LEU A 397 8.72 11.16 -13.86
CA LEU A 397 7.93 10.00 -13.40
C LEU A 397 8.35 9.45 -12.03
N PRO A 398 9.65 9.29 -11.69
CA PRO A 398 10.05 8.70 -10.40
C PRO A 398 9.91 9.65 -9.19
N TYR A 399 9.46 10.88 -9.42
CA TYR A 399 9.13 11.88 -8.40
C TYR A 399 7.59 12.00 -8.20
N ALA A 400 6.80 11.42 -9.09
CA ALA A 400 5.34 11.52 -9.14
C ALA A 400 4.63 10.25 -8.64
#